data_AF-A0A6A4VFA0-F1
#
_entry.id   AF-A0A6A4VFA0-F1
#
_cell.length_a   1.000
_cell.length_b   1.000
_cell.length_c   1.000
_cell.angle_alpha   90.00
_cell.angle_beta   90.00
_cell.angle_gamma   90.00
#
_symmetry.space_group_name_H-M   'P 1'
#
loop_
_entity.id
_entity.type
_entity.pdbx_description
1 polymer ?
#
loop_
_entity_poly.entity_id
_entity_poly.type
_entity_poly.pdbx_seq_one_letter_code
_entity_poly.pdbx_strand_id
1 'polypeptide(L)'
;MAERPEDLNLPAAVVTRLMKDALPEGCNVSKEARQAVCRAASVFVLYLTSQSNALAQQSKRKTVNGADVIAALTDMEFDEFCDPLKEALEDHKSRQKNKKLSKKRKADDSEETPVAEETEEPEQQAEGGD
;
A
#
# COMPACT_ATOMS: atom_id res chain seq x y z
N MET A 1 19.84 -0.78 -10.64
CA MET A 1 19.38 -1.89 -9.77
C MET A 1 20.34 -1.97 -8.60
N ALA A 2 19.91 -2.48 -7.43
CA ALA A 2 20.84 -2.69 -6.33
C ALA A 2 22.01 -3.55 -6.82
N GLU A 3 23.24 -3.05 -6.65
CA GLU A 3 24.42 -3.73 -7.17
C GLU A 3 24.94 -4.78 -6.20
N ARG A 4 24.60 -4.63 -4.91
CA ARG A 4 24.93 -5.60 -3.88
C ARG A 4 23.78 -5.79 -2.88
N PRO A 5 23.68 -6.95 -2.22
CA PRO A 5 22.66 -7.20 -1.19
C PRO A 5 22.66 -6.17 -0.05
N GLU A 6 23.80 -5.55 0.24
CA GLU A 6 23.91 -4.53 1.29
C GLU A 6 23.16 -3.23 0.94
N ASP A 7 22.93 -2.95 -0.34
CA ASP A 7 22.20 -1.77 -0.80
C ASP A 7 20.68 -1.90 -0.54
N LEU A 8 20.22 -3.12 -0.22
CA LEU A 8 18.83 -3.44 0.10
C LEU A 8 18.56 -3.49 1.61
N ASN A 9 19.56 -3.15 2.44
CA ASN A 9 19.42 -3.23 3.89
C ASN A 9 18.35 -2.26 4.42
N LEU A 10 17.47 -2.81 5.25
CA LEU A 10 16.50 -2.03 6.01
C LEU A 10 17.22 -1.14 7.04
N PRO A 11 16.61 0.00 7.46
CA PRO A 11 17.18 0.84 8.49
C PRO A 11 17.49 0.05 9.77
N ALA A 12 18.76 -0.02 10.15
CA ALA A 12 19.23 -0.87 11.24
C ALA A 12 18.54 -0.56 12.59
N ALA A 13 18.15 0.70 12.81
CA ALA A 13 17.41 1.11 14.00
C ALA A 13 16.03 0.44 14.10
N VAL A 14 15.31 0.33 12.97
CA VAL A 14 13.98 -0.29 12.91
C VAL A 14 14.08 -1.79 13.14
N VAL A 15 15.02 -2.46 12.47
CA VAL A 15 15.28 -3.89 12.66
C VAL A 15 15.66 -4.18 14.12
N THR A 16 16.55 -3.37 14.69
CA THR A 16 16.99 -3.53 16.09
C THR A 16 15.82 -3.36 17.07
N ARG A 17 14.91 -2.42 16.83
CA ARG A 17 13.72 -2.25 17.66
C ARG A 17 12.83 -3.49 17.62
N LEU A 18 12.47 -3.95 16.41
CA LEU A 18 11.65 -5.16 16.22
C LEU A 18 12.27 -6.40 16.85
N MET A 19 13.60 -6.56 16.73
CA MET A 19 14.31 -7.66 17.40
C MET A 19 14.16 -7.61 18.92
N LYS A 20 14.25 -6.42 19.53
CA LYS A 20 14.10 -6.27 20.99
C LYS A 20 12.66 -6.49 21.43
N ASP A 21 11.69 -6.04 20.65
CA ASP A 21 10.26 -6.23 20.93
C ASP A 21 9.89 -7.73 20.93
N ALA A 22 10.64 -8.55 20.20
CA ALA A 22 10.50 -10.02 20.17
C ALA A 22 11.26 -10.76 21.28
N LEU A 23 11.98 -10.04 22.17
CA LEU A 23 12.79 -10.61 23.24
C LEU A 23 12.30 -10.14 24.62
N PRO A 24 12.59 -10.89 25.70
CA PRO A 24 12.31 -10.44 27.05
C PRO A 24 13.02 -9.12 27.40
N GLU A 25 12.42 -8.34 28.31
CA GLU A 25 13.01 -7.11 28.80
C GLU A 25 14.41 -7.33 29.39
N GLY A 26 15.31 -6.38 29.12
CA GLY A 26 16.70 -6.45 29.58
C GLY A 26 17.61 -7.38 28.78
N CYS A 27 17.11 -8.06 27.74
CA CYS A 27 17.95 -8.91 26.90
C CYS A 27 18.88 -8.07 25.99
N ASN A 28 20.16 -8.42 25.97
CA ASN A 28 21.15 -7.78 25.11
C ASN A 28 21.35 -8.59 23.82
N VAL A 29 21.46 -7.87 22.70
CA VAL A 29 21.80 -8.45 21.39
C VAL A 29 23.22 -7.99 21.02
N SER A 30 24.06 -8.87 20.49
CA SER A 30 25.40 -8.49 20.01
C SER A 30 25.33 -7.65 18.72
N LYS A 31 26.43 -6.99 18.36
CA LYS A 31 26.52 -6.22 17.11
C LYS A 31 26.44 -7.14 15.90
N GLU A 32 27.08 -8.29 16.00
CA GLU A 32 27.18 -9.32 14.99
C GLU A 32 25.81 -9.95 14.72
N ALA A 33 25.03 -10.23 15.77
CA ALA A 33 23.67 -10.74 15.64
C ALA A 33 22.75 -9.71 14.96
N ARG A 34 22.81 -8.43 15.33
CA ARG A 34 22.05 -7.37 14.65
C ARG A 34 22.39 -7.30 13.15
N GLN A 35 23.68 -7.34 12.81
CA GLN A 35 24.11 -7.30 11.41
C GLN A 35 23.65 -8.54 10.63
N ALA A 36 23.70 -9.72 11.26
CA ALA A 36 23.20 -10.96 10.66
C ALA A 36 21.71 -10.88 10.37
N VAL A 37 20.89 -10.40 11.31
CA VAL A 37 19.44 -10.25 11.11
C VAL A 37 19.11 -9.17 10.08
N CYS A 38 19.82 -8.04 10.04
CA CYS A 38 19.63 -7.05 8.98
C CYS A 38 19.85 -7.66 7.58
N ARG A 39 20.91 -8.46 7.40
CA ARG A 39 21.17 -9.16 6.13
C ARG A 39 20.11 -10.22 5.84
N ALA A 40 19.72 -11.00 6.86
CA ALA A 40 18.70 -12.03 6.72
C ALA A 40 17.35 -11.44 6.31
N ALA A 41 16.97 -10.27 6.82
CA ALA A 41 15.74 -9.58 6.43
C ALA A 41 15.74 -9.21 4.94
N SER A 42 16.86 -8.70 4.41
CA SER A 42 17.00 -8.41 2.98
C SER A 42 16.87 -9.67 2.13
N VAL A 43 17.54 -10.75 2.54
CA VAL A 43 17.46 -12.06 1.86
C VAL A 43 16.05 -12.63 1.92
N PHE A 44 15.36 -12.50 3.05
CA PHE A 44 13.98 -12.96 3.21
C PHE A 44 13.04 -12.27 2.22
N VAL A 45 13.12 -10.94 2.08
CA VAL A 45 12.29 -10.20 1.11
C VAL A 45 12.56 -10.67 -0.32
N LEU A 46 13.84 -10.84 -0.69
CA LEU A 46 14.22 -11.32 -2.02
C LEU A 46 13.72 -12.74 -2.28
N TYR A 47 13.88 -13.63 -1.30
CA TYR A 47 13.47 -15.02 -1.42
C TYR A 47 11.95 -15.15 -1.50
N LEU A 48 11.21 -14.49 -0.61
CA LEU A 48 9.75 -14.47 -0.64
C LEU A 48 9.21 -13.89 -1.96
N THR A 49 9.83 -12.82 -2.46
CA THR A 49 9.46 -12.23 -3.76
C THR A 49 9.67 -13.23 -4.89
N SER A 50 10.79 -13.98 -4.87
CA SER A 50 11.09 -15.02 -5.87
C SER A 50 10.05 -16.14 -5.84
N GLN A 51 9.70 -16.66 -4.65
CA GLN A 51 8.68 -17.71 -4.49
C GLN A 51 7.30 -17.23 -4.95
N SER A 52 6.91 -16.03 -4.54
CA SER A 52 5.63 -15.42 -4.95
C SER A 52 5.56 -15.23 -6.46
N ASN A 53 6.66 -14.84 -7.09
CA ASN A 53 6.75 -14.71 -8.55
C ASN A 53 6.62 -16.06 -9.25
N ALA A 54 7.22 -17.13 -8.72
CA ALA A 54 7.07 -18.48 -9.28
C ALA A 54 5.61 -18.95 -9.29
N LEU A 55 4.87 -18.70 -8.19
CA LEU A 55 3.44 -19.02 -8.09
C LEU A 55 2.57 -18.20 -9.07
N ALA A 56 2.87 -16.92 -9.23
CA ALA A 56 2.21 -16.07 -10.21
C ALA A 56 2.45 -16.60 -11.65
N GLN A 57 3.69 -16.97 -11.97
CA GLN A 57 4.07 -17.52 -13.26
C GLN A 57 3.43 -18.89 -13.53
N GLN A 58 3.36 -19.77 -12.52
CA GLN A 58 2.66 -21.05 -12.61
C GLN A 58 1.17 -20.85 -12.94
N SER A 59 0.58 -19.78 -12.42
CA SER A 59 -0.79 -19.34 -12.72
C SER A 59 -0.92 -18.55 -14.04
N LYS A 60 0.12 -18.52 -14.89
CA LYS A 60 0.19 -17.75 -16.15
C LYS A 60 -0.03 -16.24 -15.98
N ARG A 61 0.25 -15.69 -14.81
CA ARG A 61 0.16 -14.25 -14.52
C ARG A 61 1.56 -13.62 -14.54
N LYS A 62 1.62 -12.38 -15.04
CA LYS A 62 2.83 -11.53 -15.00
C LYS A 62 2.89 -10.62 -13.78
N THR A 63 1.84 -10.61 -12.96
CA THR A 63 1.69 -9.74 -11.81
C THR A 63 1.47 -10.59 -10.57
N VAL A 64 2.34 -10.39 -9.58
CA VAL A 64 2.22 -10.96 -8.24
C VAL A 64 1.09 -10.26 -7.51
N ASN A 65 0.23 -11.04 -6.83
CA ASN A 65 -0.84 -10.55 -5.99
C ASN A 65 -0.67 -11.02 -4.54
N GLY A 66 -1.54 -10.56 -3.63
CA GLY A 66 -1.46 -10.93 -2.21
C GLY A 66 -1.67 -12.44 -1.94
N ALA A 67 -2.42 -13.14 -2.78
CA ALA A 67 -2.61 -14.58 -2.62
C ALA A 67 -1.34 -15.38 -2.93
N ASP A 68 -0.55 -14.93 -3.93
CA ASP A 68 0.75 -15.53 -4.23
C ASP A 68 1.71 -15.40 -3.05
N VAL A 69 1.73 -14.23 -2.39
CA VAL A 69 2.61 -13.99 -1.24
C VAL A 69 2.21 -14.85 -0.04
N ILE A 70 0.91 -14.96 0.24
CA ILE A 70 0.42 -15.79 1.35
C ILE A 70 0.70 -17.27 1.08
N ALA A 71 0.46 -17.76 -0.14
CA ALA A 71 0.77 -19.14 -0.51
C ALA A 71 2.28 -19.42 -0.45
N ALA A 72 3.13 -18.50 -0.91
CA ALA A 72 4.57 -18.64 -0.78
C ALA A 72 5.03 -18.75 0.68
N LEU A 73 4.40 -18.01 1.60
CA LEU A 73 4.70 -18.13 3.03
C LEU A 73 4.30 -19.49 3.60
N THR A 74 3.18 -20.06 3.14
CA THR A 74 2.79 -21.45 3.48
C THR A 74 3.85 -22.44 2.97
N ASP A 75 4.28 -22.33 1.71
CA ASP A 75 5.31 -23.22 1.13
C ASP A 75 6.68 -23.08 1.80
N MET A 76 6.96 -21.90 2.36
CA MET A 76 8.19 -21.60 3.12
C MET A 76 8.08 -21.97 4.61
N GLU A 77 7.00 -22.63 5.03
CA GLU A 77 6.74 -23.06 6.42
C GLU A 77 6.61 -21.89 7.42
N PHE A 78 6.12 -20.74 6.96
CA PHE A 78 5.77 -19.57 7.78
C PHE A 78 4.25 -19.43 7.95
N ASP A 79 3.56 -20.54 8.23
CA ASP A 79 2.10 -20.60 8.38
C ASP A 79 1.56 -19.60 9.41
N GLU A 80 2.32 -19.34 10.48
CA GLU A 80 1.98 -18.38 11.54
C GLU A 80 1.74 -16.95 11.02
N PHE A 81 2.29 -16.59 9.85
CA PHE A 81 2.09 -15.27 9.25
C PHE A 81 0.84 -15.19 8.36
N CYS A 82 0.27 -16.34 7.97
CA CYS A 82 -0.77 -16.38 6.94
C CYS A 82 -2.05 -15.68 7.40
N ASP A 83 -2.55 -15.96 8.60
CA ASP A 83 -3.81 -15.40 9.08
C ASP A 83 -3.73 -13.89 9.38
N PRO A 84 -2.71 -13.39 10.10
CA PRO A 84 -2.50 -11.94 10.25
C PRO A 84 -2.38 -11.20 8.92
N LEU A 85 -1.75 -11.81 7.91
CA LEU A 85 -1.61 -11.19 6.58
C LEU A 85 -2.92 -11.17 5.78
N LYS A 86 -3.77 -12.20 5.91
CA LYS A 86 -5.11 -12.21 5.30
C LYS A 86 -5.97 -11.08 5.86
N GLU A 87 -5.96 -10.90 7.18
CA GLU A 87 -6.67 -9.81 7.85
C GLU A 87 -6.15 -8.44 7.37
N ALA A 88 -4.83 -8.23 7.41
CA ALA A 88 -4.21 -6.98 6.96
C ALA A 88 -4.52 -6.67 5.48
N LEU A 89 -4.59 -7.70 4.63
CA LEU A 89 -4.95 -7.57 3.22
C LEU A 89 -6.41 -7.12 3.04
N GLU A 90 -7.34 -7.65 3.82
CA GLU A 90 -8.74 -7.26 3.74
C GLU A 90 -8.95 -5.83 4.25
N ASP A 91 -8.32 -5.47 5.37
CA ASP A 91 -8.29 -4.10 5.89
C ASP A 91 -7.71 -3.10 4.88
N HIS A 92 -6.66 -3.51 4.16
CA HIS A 92 -6.11 -2.69 3.09
C HIS A 92 -7.13 -2.47 1.96
N LYS A 93 -7.79 -3.53 1.49
CA LYS A 93 -8.82 -3.43 0.44
C LYS A 93 -9.99 -2.54 0.87
N SER A 94 -10.46 -2.69 2.11
CA SER A 94 -11.53 -1.86 2.68
C SER A 94 -11.14 -0.38 2.69
N ARG A 95 -9.95 -0.05 3.22
CA ARG A 95 -9.44 1.34 3.22
C ARG A 95 -9.29 1.92 1.82
N GLN A 96 -8.84 1.13 0.84
CA GLN A 96 -8.74 1.57 -0.55
C GLN A 96 -10.11 1.87 -1.17
N LYS A 97 -11.13 1.05 -0.89
CA LYS A 97 -12.51 1.29 -1.33
C LYS A 97 -13.05 2.59 -0.73
N ASN A 98 -12.90 2.79 0.58
CA ASN A 98 -13.35 4.00 1.26
C ASN A 98 -12.67 5.27 0.73
N LYS A 99 -11.36 5.23 0.47
CA LYS A 99 -10.63 6.37 -0.10
C LYS A 99 -11.10 6.74 -1.51
N LYS A 100 -11.51 5.76 -2.32
CA LYS A 100 -12.09 5.99 -3.64
C LYS A 100 -13.49 6.61 -3.54
N LEU A 101 -14.32 6.11 -2.62
CA LEU A 101 -15.66 6.65 -2.36
C LEU A 101 -15.59 8.11 -1.85
N SER A 102 -14.68 8.42 -0.94
CA SER A 102 -14.49 9.78 -0.43
C SER A 102 -13.99 10.76 -1.49
N LYS A 103 -13.15 10.30 -2.44
CA LYS A 103 -12.71 11.12 -3.57
C LYS A 103 -13.84 11.37 -4.56
N LYS A 104 -14.69 10.36 -4.83
CA LYS A 104 -15.84 10.51 -5.72
C LYS A 104 -16.86 11.51 -5.16
N ARG A 105 -17.16 11.43 -3.85
CA ARG A 105 -18.04 12.41 -3.17
C ARG A 105 -17.52 13.85 -3.21
N LYS A 106 -16.20 14.04 -3.11
CA LYS A 106 -15.58 15.39 -3.21
C LYS A 106 -15.54 15.95 -4.62
N ALA A 107 -15.56 15.10 -5.65
CA ALA A 107 -15.61 15.54 -7.05
C ALA A 107 -17.05 15.95 -7.44
N ASP A 108 -18.03 15.21 -6.95
CA ASP A 108 -19.47 15.47 -7.15
C ASP A 108 -19.91 16.81 -6.52
N ASP A 109 -19.44 17.10 -5.30
CA ASP A 109 -19.72 18.34 -4.55
C ASP A 109 -19.07 19.60 -5.18
N SER A 110 -18.06 19.43 -6.03
CA SER A 110 -17.37 20.55 -6.70
C SER A 110 -17.96 20.92 -8.07
N GLU A 111 -18.95 20.18 -8.59
CA GLU A 111 -19.60 20.46 -9.88
C GLU A 111 -20.96 21.17 -9.77
N GLU A 112 -21.51 21.39 -8.57
CA GLU A 112 -22.73 22.19 -8.36
C GLU A 112 -22.42 23.67 -8.05
N THR A 113 -22.10 24.45 -9.08
CA THR A 113 -22.41 25.91 -9.07
C THR A 113 -23.67 26.13 -9.91
N PRO A 114 -24.75 26.72 -9.35
CA PRO A 114 -25.96 26.98 -10.11
C PRO A 114 -25.69 28.11 -11.10
N VAL A 115 -25.91 27.85 -12.39
CA VAL A 115 -25.94 28.86 -13.43
C VAL A 115 -27.16 29.73 -13.16
N ALA A 116 -26.94 30.95 -12.68
CA ALA A 116 -28.00 31.93 -12.51
C ALA A 116 -28.50 32.36 -13.90
N GLU A 117 -29.78 32.10 -14.16
CA GLU A 117 -30.56 32.52 -15.32
C GLU A 117 -30.54 34.06 -15.43
N GLU A 118 -29.84 34.61 -16.43
CA GLU A 118 -30.05 36.00 -16.85
C GLU A 118 -31.38 36.07 -17.59
N THR A 119 -32.33 36.78 -16.98
CA THR A 119 -33.67 37.02 -17.51
C THR A 119 -33.59 38.14 -18.56
N GLU A 120 -34.04 37.86 -19.79
CA GLU A 120 -34.14 38.85 -20.88
C GLU A 120 -35.15 39.96 -20.50
N GLU A 121 -34.73 41.23 -20.55
CA GLU A 121 -35.64 42.38 -20.52
C GLU A 121 -36.24 42.64 -21.92
N PRO A 122 -37.53 42.98 -22.04
CA PRO A 122 -38.12 43.36 -23.33
C PRO A 122 -37.94 44.85 -23.63
N GLU A 123 -37.54 45.15 -24.87
CA GLU A 123 -37.52 46.49 -25.47
C GLU A 123 -38.90 47.18 -25.36
N GLN A 124 -38.93 48.37 -24.77
CA GLN A 124 -40.05 49.30 -24.91
C GLN A 124 -39.73 50.37 -25.96
N GLN A 125 -40.53 50.36 -27.03
CA GLN A 125 -40.71 51.45 -27.97
C GLN A 125 -41.22 52.71 -27.24
N ALA A 126 -40.65 53.86 -27.58
CA ALA A 126 -41.29 55.15 -27.38
C ALA A 126 -41.21 55.95 -28.69
N GLU A 127 -42.36 56.08 -29.35
CA GLU A 127 -42.63 57.11 -30.35
C GLU A 127 -42.60 58.51 -29.73
N GLY A 128 -42.16 59.49 -30.52
CA GLY A 128 -42.87 60.77 -30.62
C GLY A 128 -42.21 62.02 -30.03
N GLY A 129 -41.81 62.94 -30.92
CA GLY A 129 -42.42 64.28 -30.93
C GLY A 129 -41.52 65.49 -30.65
N ASP A 130 -41.38 66.30 -31.71
CA ASP A 130 -40.89 67.70 -31.84
C ASP A 130 -39.42 68.02 -31.53
#